data_AF-A0A530ADZ7-F1
#
_entry.id   AF-A0A530ADZ7-F1
#
_cell.length_a   1.000
_cell.length_b   1.000
_cell.length_c   1.000
_cell.angle_alpha   90.00
_cell.angle_beta   90.00
_cell.angle_gamma   90.00
#
_symmetry.space_group_name_H-M   'P 1'
#
loop_
_entity.id
_entity.type
_entity.pdbx_description
1 polymer ?
#
loop_
_entity_poly.entity_id
_entity_poly.type
_entity_poly.pdbx_seq_one_letter_code
_entity_poly.pdbx_strand_id
1 'polypeptide(L)' 'AAAADAIARQAGRNVALIVMGVARRQGEELIFGETTTAVLQRGPCPVVLISDERVQRDESEREAVRTGAGAA' A
#
# COMPACT_ATOMS: atom_id res chain seq x y z
N ALA A 1 -0.45 0.09 -12.81
CA ALA A 1 -1.76 -0.56 -13.09
C ALA A 1 -1.93 -1.99 -12.52
N ALA A 2 -1.06 -2.96 -12.85
CA ALA A 2 -1.30 -4.38 -12.53
C ALA A 2 -1.61 -4.71 -11.04
N ALA A 3 -0.97 -4.04 -10.08
CA ALA A 3 -1.25 -4.21 -8.65
C ALA A 3 -2.66 -3.73 -8.27
N ALA A 4 -3.10 -2.59 -8.80
CA ALA A 4 -4.43 -2.06 -8.55
C ALA A 4 -5.52 -2.99 -9.11
N ASP A 5 -5.30 -3.57 -10.29
CA ASP A 5 -6.24 -4.54 -10.89
C ASP A 5 -6.36 -5.81 -10.03
N ALA A 6 -5.24 -6.28 -9.46
CA ALA A 6 -5.25 -7.42 -8.55
C ALA A 6 -6.05 -7.11 -7.27
N ILE A 7 -5.84 -5.91 -6.69
CA ILE A 7 -6.60 -5.44 -5.52
C ILE A 7 -8.08 -5.36 -5.85
N ALA A 8 -8.47 -4.79 -6.99
CA ALA A 8 -9.86 -4.65 -7.41
C ALA A 8 -10.54 -6.02 -7.62
N ARG A 9 -9.85 -6.98 -8.26
CA ARG A 9 -10.37 -8.35 -8.41
C ARG A 9 -10.63 -9.02 -7.06
N GLN A 10 -9.72 -8.84 -6.10
CA GLN A 10 -9.91 -9.39 -4.76
C GLN A 10 -11.04 -8.69 -4.00
N ALA A 11 -11.16 -7.36 -4.14
CA ALA A 11 -12.23 -6.59 -3.52
C ALA A 11 -13.63 -6.99 -4.02
N GLY A 12 -13.74 -7.42 -5.29
CA GLY A 12 -14.97 -7.97 -5.87
C GLY A 12 -15.49 -9.25 -5.18
N ARG A 13 -14.75 -9.83 -4.23
CA ARG A 13 -15.17 -11.02 -3.46
C ARG A 13 -15.91 -10.65 -2.16
N ASN A 14 -16.83 -9.68 -2.24
CA ASN A 14 -17.61 -9.15 -1.12
C ASN A 14 -16.76 -8.54 0.02
N VAL A 15 -15.67 -7.85 -0.33
CA VAL A 15 -14.90 -7.08 0.65
C VAL A 15 -15.64 -5.77 0.95
N ALA A 16 -15.85 -5.48 2.23
CA ALA A 16 -16.54 -4.26 2.66
C ALA A 16 -15.63 -3.02 2.70
N LEU A 17 -14.31 -3.20 2.84
CA LEU A 17 -13.34 -2.12 3.00
C LEU A 17 -11.94 -2.55 2.52
N ILE A 18 -11.27 -1.68 1.77
CA ILE A 18 -9.84 -1.79 1.48
C ILE A 18 -9.08 -0.90 2.46
N VAL A 19 -8.07 -1.45 3.13
CA VAL A 19 -7.15 -0.69 3.99
C VAL A 19 -5.75 -0.73 3.37
N MET A 20 -5.17 0.44 3.11
CA MET A 20 -3.82 0.55 2.54
C MET A 20 -2.92 1.38 3.44
N GLY A 21 -1.73 0.85 3.72
CA GLY A 21 -0.64 1.65 4.27
C GLY A 21 -0.06 2.56 3.17
N VAL A 22 0.12 3.84 3.47
CA VAL A 22 0.73 4.80 2.55
C VAL A 22 1.90 5.50 3.20
N ALA A 23 2.94 5.77 2.42
CA ALA A 23 4.07 6.56 2.90
C ALA A 23 3.66 8.03 2.98
N ARG A 24 3.86 8.65 4.16
CA ARG A 24 3.73 10.10 4.28
C ARG A 24 4.90 10.78 3.57
N ARG A 25 4.60 11.66 2.63
CA ARG A 25 5.55 12.64 2.09
C ARG A 25 5.31 13.98 2.78
N GLN A 26 6.38 14.70 3.09
CA GLN A 26 6.26 16.05 3.69
C GLN A 26 5.65 17.01 2.66
N GLY A 27 4.71 17.84 3.11
CA GLY A 27 3.98 18.79 2.27
C GLY A 27 2.59 19.09 2.84
N GLU A 28 1.93 20.12 2.31
CA GLU A 28 0.55 20.48 2.68
C GLU A 28 -0.48 19.54 2.02
N GLU A 29 -0.13 18.94 0.89
CA GLU A 29 -0.98 18.00 0.14
C GLU A 29 -0.57 16.54 0.35
N LEU A 30 -1.56 15.64 0.27
CA LEU A 30 -1.33 14.21 0.28
C LEU A 30 -0.91 13.73 -1.12
N ILE A 31 0.34 13.26 -1.24
CA ILE A 31 0.87 12.70 -2.49
C ILE A 31 0.82 11.18 -2.44
N PHE A 32 0.06 10.58 -3.34
CA PHE A 32 -0.09 9.13 -3.44
C PHE A 32 0.69 8.54 -4.63
N GLY A 33 1.23 7.35 -4.44
CA GLY A 33 1.85 6.58 -5.53
C GLY A 33 0.81 6.04 -6.51
N GLU A 34 1.26 5.61 -7.69
CA GLU A 34 0.39 5.19 -8.80
C GLU A 34 -0.63 4.12 -8.38
N THR A 35 -0.21 3.12 -7.60
CA THR A 35 -1.11 2.04 -7.15
C THR A 35 -2.21 2.57 -6.25
N THR A 36 -1.87 3.38 -5.24
CA THR A 36 -2.85 3.99 -4.33
C THR A 36 -3.81 4.89 -5.09
N THR A 37 -3.31 5.73 -6.00
CA THR A 37 -4.14 6.60 -6.85
C THR A 37 -5.12 5.78 -7.69
N ALA A 38 -4.66 4.70 -8.34
CA ALA A 38 -5.51 3.85 -9.15
C ALA A 38 -6.59 3.12 -8.33
N VAL A 39 -6.26 2.64 -7.12
CA VAL A 39 -7.24 2.02 -6.20
C VAL A 39 -8.26 3.04 -5.70
N LEU A 40 -7.83 4.27 -5.37
CA LEU A 40 -8.76 5.33 -4.94
C LEU A 40 -9.74 5.73 -6.05
N GLN A 41 -9.27 5.81 -7.30
CA GLN A 41 -10.11 6.22 -8.42
C GLN A 41 -11.10 5.15 -8.88
N ARG A 42 -10.76 3.86 -8.72
CA ARG A 42 -11.45 2.73 -9.38
C ARG A 42 -11.88 1.61 -8.45
N GLY A 43 -11.60 1.72 -7.15
CA GLY A 43 -11.93 0.69 -6.16
C GLY A 43 -13.44 0.45 -6.07
N PRO A 44 -13.90 -0.81 -5.95
CA PRO A 44 -15.34 -1.12 -5.92
C PRO A 44 -15.99 -0.90 -4.55
N CYS A 45 -15.21 -0.52 -3.53
CA CYS A 45 -15.65 -0.34 -2.15
C CYS A 45 -14.85 0.80 -1.48
N PRO A 46 -15.28 1.27 -0.30
CA PRO A 46 -14.54 2.29 0.44
C PRO A 46 -13.07 1.92 0.66
N VAL A 47 -12.21 2.94 0.66
CA VAL A 47 -10.76 2.82 0.86
C VAL A 47 -10.36 3.68 2.05
N VAL A 48 -9.66 3.09 3.02
CA VAL A 48 -9.03 3.79 4.14
C VAL A 48 -7.53 3.76 3.93
N LEU A 49 -6.92 4.95 3.99
CA LEU A 49 -5.48 5.12 3.92
C LEU A 49 -4.95 5.37 5.32
N ILE A 50 -4.00 4.56 5.75
CA ILE A 50 -3.33 4.71 7.04
C ILE A 50 -1.92 5.18 6.77
N SER A 51 -1.57 6.31 7.37
CA SER A 51 -0.21 6.82 7.43
C SER A 51 0.21 6.81 8.88
N ASP A 52 1.38 6.26 9.18
CA ASP A 52 2.02 6.40 10.49
C ASP A 52 3.29 7.24 10.31
N GLU A 53 3.78 7.85 11.40
CA GLU A 53 5.20 8.16 11.51
C GLU A 53 5.92 6.85 11.23
N ARG A 54 6.90 6.81 10.31
CA ARG A 54 7.53 5.52 9.93
C ARG A 54 7.90 4.77 11.22
N VAL A 55 7.20 3.68 11.52
CA VAL A 55 7.81 2.60 12.29
C VAL A 55 8.98 2.20 11.42
N GLN A 56 10.17 2.70 11.77
CA GLN A 56 11.45 2.36 11.18
C GLN A 56 11.67 0.86 11.44
N ARG A 57 10.90 0.00 10.77
CA ARG A 57 11.30 -1.39 10.57
C ARG A 57 12.47 -1.29 9.63
N ASP A 58 13.64 -1.56 10.18
CA ASP A 58 14.95 -1.41 9.57
C ASP A 58 14.85 -1.76 8.08
N GLU A 59 15.05 -0.74 7.22
CA GLU A 59 14.88 -0.88 5.77
C GLU A 59 15.84 -1.96 5.24
N SER A 60 16.99 -2.10 5.90
CA SER A 60 17.97 -3.18 5.73
C SER A 60 17.39 -4.56 6.03
N GLU A 61 16.60 -4.74 7.10
CA GLU A 61 15.97 -6.03 7.40
C GLU A 61 14.91 -6.38 6.34
N ARG A 62 14.11 -5.40 5.90
CA ARG A 62 13.11 -5.64 4.84
C ARG A 62 13.77 -5.98 3.52
N GLU A 63 14.87 -5.32 3.18
CA GLU A 63 15.62 -5.56 1.96
C GLU A 63 16.39 -6.89 2.03
N ALA A 64 16.94 -7.26 3.19
CA ALA A 64 17.56 -8.56 3.43
C ALA A 64 16.55 -9.72 3.34
N VAL A 65 15.32 -9.53 3.86
CA VAL A 65 14.23 -10.51 3.70
C VAL A 65 13.80 -10.60 2.24
N ARG A 66 13.76 -9.49 1.51
CA ARG A 66 13.36 -9.46 0.09
C ARG A 66 14.40 -10.09 -0.83
N THR A 67 15.69 -9.96 -0.49
CA THR A 67 16.81 -10.55 -1.23
C THR A 67 17.15 -11.98 -0.76
N GLY A 68 16.47 -12.50 0.27
CA GLY A 68 16.72 -13.84 0.81
C GLY A 68 18.03 -13.96 1.60
N ALA A 69 18.69 -12.85 1.91
CA ALA A 69 19.96 -12.81 2.63
C ALA A 69 19.83 -13.04 4.15
N GLY A 70 18.62 -13.01 4.70
CA GLY A 70 18.36 -13.18 6.14
C GLY A 70 18.21 -14.62 6.64
N ALA A 71 18.43 -15.63 5.78
CA ALA A 71 18.37 -17.04 6.15
C ALA A 71 19.73 -17.71 5.90
N ALA A 72 20.68 -17.49 6.80
CA ALA A 72 21.90 -18.27 6.95
C ALA A 72 22.28 -18.34 8.44
#